data_AF-A0A848M600-F1
#
_entry.id   AF-A0A848M600-F1
#
_cell.length_a   1.000
_cell.length_b   1.000
_cell.length_c   1.000
_cell.angle_alpha   90.00
_cell.angle_beta   90.00
_cell.angle_gamma   90.00
#
_symmetry.space_group_name_H-M   'P 1'
#
loop_
_entity.id
_entity.type
_entity.pdbx_description
1 polymer ?
#
loop_
_entity_poly.entity_id
_entity_poly.type
_entity_poly.pdbx_seq_one_letter_code
_entity_poly.pdbx_strand_id
1 'polypeptide(L)'
;MNEWKTWQRFFFFVCSVLLIGSIAGHAGHVEASRWISISSDSYSVINTTAYSRPDDTRSETSEEIVEGSYFFEVSRLYAFQPVGMRELEPYLVQLDAENQNALQEERPEEPVNDPSVPVSAPREDQVLSTMKVMATGYTAGYESTGKRPGHPQYGITFSGVKVQRDRDTVSTIAADPSVFPLGSILYIPGYGYGIVADTGSAIKGSKIDLYFATTQQVFKEWGKKEVEVQVIRRGSGQCTKEMLNRVGEAIATYRYLPSSVLEKAI
;
A
#
# COMPACT_ATOMS: atom_id res chain seq x y z
N MET A 1 -19.42 -2.76 13.79
CA MET A 1 -17.99 -2.40 13.62
C MET A 1 -17.77 -1.97 12.17
N ASN A 2 -18.38 -0.85 11.77
CA ASN A 2 -18.30 -0.31 10.39
C ASN A 2 -18.65 1.20 10.35
N GLU A 3 -18.50 1.93 11.46
CA GLU A 3 -18.83 3.36 11.50
C GLU A 3 -17.65 4.27 11.11
N TRP A 4 -16.42 3.74 11.13
CA TRP A 4 -15.22 4.52 10.80
C TRP A 4 -15.10 4.85 9.30
N LYS A 5 -15.53 3.94 8.42
CA LYS A 5 -15.48 4.15 6.96
C LYS A 5 -16.54 5.15 6.47
N THR A 6 -17.68 5.25 7.17
CA THR A 6 -18.75 6.21 6.86
C THR A 6 -18.32 7.64 7.18
N TRP A 7 -17.59 7.84 8.28
CA TRP A 7 -17.06 9.14 8.67
C TRP A 7 -15.92 9.63 7.79
N GLN A 8 -15.05 8.73 7.29
CA GLN A 8 -14.02 9.12 6.32
C GLN A 8 -14.62 9.62 5.00
N ARG A 9 -15.69 8.97 4.49
CA ARG A 9 -16.37 9.39 3.27
C ARG A 9 -17.13 10.72 3.43
N PHE A 10 -17.71 10.97 4.62
CA PHE A 10 -18.35 12.25 4.95
C PHE A 10 -17.34 13.42 5.01
N PHE A 11 -16.13 13.16 5.51
CA PHE A 11 -15.08 14.19 5.65
C PHE A 11 -14.48 14.62 4.30
N PHE A 12 -14.34 13.70 3.34
CA PHE A 12 -13.86 14.04 1.98
C PHE A 12 -14.90 14.81 1.16
N PHE A 13 -16.20 14.57 1.36
CA PHE A 13 -17.26 15.25 0.61
C PHE A 13 -17.46 16.72 1.06
N VAL A 14 -17.38 17.00 2.36
CA VAL A 14 -17.51 18.38 2.89
C VAL A 14 -16.33 19.27 2.47
N CYS A 15 -15.11 18.72 2.35
CA CYS A 15 -13.96 19.47 1.85
C CYS A 15 -14.01 19.76 0.35
N SER A 16 -14.69 18.94 -0.46
CA SER A 16 -14.73 19.14 -1.91
C SER A 16 -15.82 20.12 -2.38
N VAL A 17 -16.83 20.42 -1.54
CA VAL A 17 -17.90 21.38 -1.86
C VAL A 17 -17.54 22.82 -1.45
N LEU A 18 -16.52 23.03 -0.61
CA LEU A 18 -16.00 24.36 -0.22
C LEU A 18 -14.89 24.88 -1.15
N LEU A 19 -14.97 24.59 -2.45
CA LEU A 19 -14.07 25.17 -3.47
C LEU A 19 -14.81 25.66 -4.72
N ILE A 20 -16.09 26.01 -4.58
CA ILE A 20 -16.81 26.82 -5.57
C ILE A 20 -17.56 27.91 -4.81
N GLY A 21 -16.90 29.04 -4.55
CA GLY A 21 -17.57 30.13 -3.83
C GLY A 21 -16.69 31.31 -3.46
N SER A 22 -15.98 31.91 -4.41
CA SER A 22 -15.71 33.37 -4.42
C SER A 22 -14.90 33.79 -5.64
N ILE A 23 -15.56 33.97 -6.79
CA ILE A 23 -15.13 34.99 -7.75
C ILE A 23 -16.39 35.67 -8.29
N ALA A 24 -16.77 36.77 -7.67
CA ALA A 24 -17.66 37.75 -8.29
C ALA A 24 -17.01 39.13 -8.11
N GLY A 25 -16.38 39.63 -9.19
CA GLY A 25 -15.77 40.94 -9.19
C GLY A 25 -15.00 41.26 -10.47
N HIS A 26 -15.75 41.66 -11.51
CA HIS A 26 -15.32 42.44 -12.68
C HIS A 26 -14.70 41.74 -13.91
N ALA A 27 -15.59 41.56 -14.90
CA ALA A 27 -15.44 41.83 -16.33
C ALA A 27 -14.31 41.17 -17.15
N GLY A 28 -14.73 40.26 -18.04
CA GLY A 28 -14.15 40.14 -19.39
C GLY A 28 -13.42 38.83 -19.71
N HIS A 29 -14.09 38.01 -20.53
CA HIS A 29 -13.55 36.96 -21.39
C HIS A 29 -12.95 35.66 -20.78
N VAL A 30 -13.37 34.57 -21.41
CA VAL A 30 -13.08 33.15 -21.15
C VAL A 30 -11.74 32.76 -21.79
N GLU A 31 -10.87 32.01 -21.09
CA GLU A 31 -10.15 30.85 -21.65
C GLU A 31 -9.34 30.02 -20.64
N ALA A 32 -9.43 28.70 -20.82
CA ALA A 32 -8.54 27.60 -20.38
C ALA A 32 -8.37 27.29 -18.87
N SER A 33 -9.14 26.31 -18.38
CA SER A 33 -8.91 25.61 -17.11
C SER A 33 -7.71 24.66 -17.20
N ARG A 34 -6.60 25.00 -16.51
CA ARG A 34 -5.45 24.13 -16.29
C ARG A 34 -5.65 23.37 -14.98
N TRP A 35 -5.77 22.05 -15.04
CA TRP A 35 -5.87 21.19 -13.87
C TRP A 35 -4.49 21.08 -13.18
N ILE A 36 -4.39 21.53 -11.92
CA ILE A 36 -3.26 21.24 -11.04
C ILE A 36 -3.77 20.22 -10.01
N SER A 37 -3.28 19.00 -10.08
CA SER A 37 -3.45 18.00 -9.01
C SER A 37 -2.40 18.28 -7.94
N ILE A 38 -2.83 18.50 -6.69
CA ILE A 38 -1.93 18.67 -5.54
C ILE A 38 -2.14 17.48 -4.60
N SER A 39 -1.10 16.68 -4.42
CA SER A 39 -1.01 15.64 -3.39
C SER A 39 -0.49 16.22 -2.07
N SER A 40 -0.97 15.69 -0.95
CA SER A 40 -0.55 15.95 0.44
C SER A 40 0.99 15.83 0.62
N ASP A 41 1.71 16.61 1.42
CA ASP A 41 1.53 16.77 2.88
C ASP A 41 2.27 18.00 3.51
N SER A 42 2.69 19.01 2.75
CA SER A 42 3.36 20.20 3.34
C SER A 42 3.33 21.40 2.41
N TYR A 43 3.18 22.61 2.97
CA TYR A 43 3.36 23.86 2.24
C TYR A 43 4.39 24.75 2.94
N SER A 44 5.20 25.45 2.14
CA SER A 44 6.06 26.55 2.58
C SER A 44 5.45 27.86 2.12
N VAL A 45 5.17 28.78 3.05
CA VAL A 45 4.66 30.12 2.73
C VAL A 45 5.77 31.13 2.99
N ILE A 46 6.00 32.03 2.03
CA ILE A 46 6.95 33.14 2.16
C ILE A 46 6.15 34.33 2.69
N ASN A 47 6.42 34.74 3.93
CA ASN A 47 5.84 35.97 4.46
C ASN A 47 6.78 37.13 4.16
N THR A 48 6.32 38.05 3.31
CA THR A 48 7.00 39.32 3.07
C THR A 48 6.36 40.38 3.93
N THR A 49 7.08 40.88 4.93
CA THR A 49 6.59 42.02 5.73
C THR A 49 7.31 43.28 5.27
N ALA A 50 6.58 44.21 4.65
CA ALA A 50 7.10 45.54 4.34
C ALA A 50 6.78 46.47 5.53
N TYR A 51 7.82 47.00 6.16
CA TYR A 51 7.68 48.00 7.23
C TYR A 51 8.04 49.38 6.67
N SER A 52 7.09 50.31 6.63
CA SER A 52 7.33 51.71 6.27
C SER A 52 7.32 52.56 7.53
N ARG A 53 8.48 53.15 7.88
CA ARG A 53 8.50 54.28 8.83
C ARG A 53 7.98 55.54 8.12
N PRO A 54 7.27 56.46 8.80
CA PRO A 54 6.57 57.55 8.14
C PRO A 54 7.45 58.63 7.48
N ASP A 55 8.78 58.48 7.38
CA ASP A 55 9.66 59.59 6.97
C ASP A 55 10.93 59.17 6.19
N ASP A 56 10.91 58.05 5.45
CA ASP A 56 12.05 57.65 4.60
C ASP A 56 11.58 57.01 3.28
N THR A 57 12.22 57.35 2.15
CA THR A 57 11.81 56.96 0.78
C THR A 57 12.49 55.70 0.26
N ARG A 58 12.88 54.78 1.15
CA ARG A 58 13.42 53.46 0.78
C ARG A 58 12.74 52.35 1.56
N SER A 59 12.08 51.43 0.84
CA SER A 59 11.51 50.20 1.40
C SER A 59 12.56 49.09 1.45
N GLU A 60 12.79 48.50 2.62
CA GLU A 60 13.48 47.22 2.76
C GLU A 60 12.47 46.11 3.02
N THR A 61 12.63 44.97 2.32
CA THR A 61 11.78 43.78 2.42
C THR A 61 12.60 42.63 3.00
N SER A 62 12.11 41.99 4.07
CA SER A 62 12.66 40.71 4.56
C SER A 62 11.67 39.57 4.33
N GLU A 63 12.19 38.43 3.89
CA GLU A 63 11.43 37.20 3.65
C GLU A 63 11.75 36.17 4.74
N GLU A 64 10.71 35.62 5.36
CA GLU A 64 10.82 34.51 6.30
C GLU A 64 9.99 33.32 5.79
N ILE A 65 10.60 32.11 5.84
CA ILE A 65 9.97 30.86 5.40
C ILE A 65 9.40 30.15 6.63
N VAL A 66 8.08 29.93 6.65
CA VAL A 66 7.41 29.16 7.70
C VAL A 66 6.82 27.89 7.08
N GLU A 67 7.13 26.74 7.69
CA GLU A 67 6.62 25.43 7.29
C GLU A 67 5.51 24.96 8.24
N GLY A 68 4.39 24.44 7.70
CA GLY A 68 3.25 23.99 8.50
C GLY A 68 2.36 22.96 7.79
N SER A 69 1.37 22.43 8.52
CA SER A 69 0.39 21.44 8.02
C SER A 69 -1.04 21.97 8.09
N TYR A 70 -1.83 21.73 7.03
CA TYR A 70 -3.22 22.20 6.90
C TYR A 70 -4.12 21.73 8.05
N PHE A 71 -3.85 20.57 8.64
CA PHE A 71 -4.69 19.97 9.68
C PHE A 71 -4.72 20.79 10.99
N PHE A 72 -3.61 21.46 11.32
CA PHE A 72 -3.50 22.21 12.58
C PHE A 72 -4.13 23.61 12.53
N GLU A 73 -4.11 24.30 11.39
CA GLU A 73 -4.71 25.65 11.26
C GLU A 73 -6.24 25.61 11.20
N VAL A 74 -6.80 24.62 10.51
CA VAL A 74 -8.26 24.45 10.40
C VAL A 74 -8.85 24.15 11.79
N SER A 75 -8.12 23.43 12.64
CA SER A 75 -8.51 23.16 14.03
C SER A 75 -8.58 24.42 14.91
N ARG A 76 -7.86 25.51 14.57
CA ARG A 76 -7.97 26.80 15.26
C ARG A 76 -9.19 27.61 14.83
N LEU A 77 -9.61 27.51 13.58
CA LEU A 77 -10.72 28.30 13.03
C LEU A 77 -12.10 27.79 13.51
N TYR A 78 -12.25 26.48 13.71
CA TYR A 78 -13.54 25.87 14.08
C TYR A 78 -13.84 25.84 15.59
N ALA A 79 -13.00 26.45 16.42
CA ALA A 79 -13.24 26.52 17.88
C ALA A 79 -14.28 27.57 18.31
N PHE A 80 -14.90 28.32 17.39
CA PHE A 80 -15.87 29.37 17.73
C PHE A 80 -16.96 29.51 16.66
N GLN A 81 -18.05 28.74 16.77
CA GLN A 81 -19.44 29.20 16.52
C GLN A 81 -20.45 28.02 16.57
N PRO A 82 -21.58 28.15 17.29
CA PRO A 82 -22.67 27.17 17.22
C PRO A 82 -23.66 27.61 16.13
N VAL A 83 -23.64 26.99 14.96
CA VAL A 83 -24.72 27.14 13.96
C VAL A 83 -25.65 25.92 14.06
N GLY A 84 -26.95 26.18 14.22
CA GLY A 84 -27.96 25.19 14.59
C GLY A 84 -28.35 24.23 13.46
N MET A 85 -28.46 22.94 13.80
CA MET A 85 -28.69 21.78 12.94
C MET A 85 -30.07 21.72 12.22
N ARG A 86 -30.83 22.81 12.13
CA ARG A 86 -32.19 22.82 11.55
C ARG A 86 -32.29 23.39 10.14
N GLU A 87 -31.24 24.02 9.62
CA GLU A 87 -31.26 24.66 8.29
C GLU A 87 -30.76 23.76 7.15
N LEU A 88 -30.20 22.58 7.44
CA LEU A 88 -29.60 21.68 6.44
C LEU A 88 -30.51 20.52 5.97
N GLU A 89 -31.67 20.33 6.62
CA GLU A 89 -32.65 19.28 6.29
C GLU A 89 -33.08 19.25 4.80
N PRO A 90 -33.34 20.38 4.12
CA PRO A 90 -33.82 20.36 2.74
C PRO A 90 -32.80 19.81 1.74
N TYR A 91 -31.50 19.90 2.04
CA TYR A 91 -30.41 19.44 1.17
C TYR A 91 -30.12 17.94 1.32
N LEU A 92 -30.38 17.36 2.49
CA LEU A 92 -30.15 15.93 2.73
C LEU A 92 -31.18 15.06 1.97
N VAL A 93 -32.41 15.54 1.84
CA VAL A 93 -33.50 14.80 1.15
C VAL A 93 -33.26 14.67 -0.36
N GLN A 94 -32.57 15.62 -1.00
CA GLN A 94 -32.26 15.56 -2.43
C GLN A 94 -31.14 14.55 -2.75
N LEU A 95 -30.17 14.38 -1.85
CA LEU A 95 -29.08 13.41 -2.03
C LEU A 95 -29.58 11.96 -2.01
N ASP A 96 -30.58 11.65 -1.19
CA ASP A 96 -31.14 10.29 -1.10
C ASP A 96 -31.90 9.86 -2.37
N ALA A 97 -32.57 10.81 -3.05
CA ALA A 97 -33.36 10.53 -4.25
C ALA A 97 -32.50 10.27 -5.50
N GLU A 98 -31.34 10.92 -5.62
CA GLU A 98 -30.39 10.67 -6.70
C GLU A 98 -29.61 9.36 -6.49
N ASN A 99 -29.37 8.99 -5.23
CA ASN A 99 -28.57 7.81 -4.88
C ASN A 99 -29.32 6.47 -5.08
N GLN A 100 -30.66 6.48 -5.12
CA GLN A 100 -31.44 5.25 -5.35
C GLN A 100 -31.41 4.77 -6.82
N ASN A 101 -31.14 5.64 -7.79
CA ASN A 101 -31.00 5.25 -9.20
C ASN A 101 -29.57 4.76 -9.56
N ALA A 102 -28.59 4.90 -8.67
CA ALA A 102 -27.20 4.51 -8.91
C ALA A 102 -26.84 3.10 -8.42
N LEU A 103 -27.77 2.38 -7.77
CA LEU A 103 -27.50 1.09 -7.10
C LEU A 103 -27.66 -0.16 -8.01
N GLN A 104 -27.65 -0.03 -9.34
CA GLN A 104 -27.88 -1.17 -10.25
C GLN A 104 -26.76 -1.58 -11.22
N GLU A 105 -25.55 -1.01 -11.16
CA GLU A 105 -24.41 -1.53 -11.95
C GLU A 105 -23.07 -1.44 -11.20
N GLU A 106 -22.89 -2.16 -10.08
CA GLU A 106 -21.54 -2.47 -9.61
C GLU A 106 -20.96 -3.64 -10.44
N ARG A 107 -20.34 -3.27 -11.57
CA ARG A 107 -19.38 -4.13 -12.27
C ARG A 107 -18.20 -4.40 -11.31
N PRO A 108 -17.70 -5.64 -11.17
CA PRO A 108 -16.56 -5.91 -10.29
C PRO A 108 -15.39 -4.98 -10.65
N GLU A 109 -14.93 -4.19 -9.69
CA GLU A 109 -13.76 -3.33 -9.87
C GLU A 109 -12.55 -4.22 -10.22
N GLU A 110 -12.02 -4.08 -11.43
CA GLU A 110 -10.76 -4.73 -11.78
C GLU A 110 -9.64 -4.17 -10.87
N PRO A 111 -8.69 -5.03 -10.43
CA PRO A 111 -7.67 -4.63 -9.47
C PRO A 111 -6.90 -3.39 -9.97
N VAL A 112 -6.87 -2.35 -9.14
CA VAL A 112 -6.21 -1.07 -9.43
C VAL A 112 -4.74 -1.32 -9.77
N ASN A 113 -4.38 -1.06 -11.03
CA ASN A 113 -3.01 -1.16 -11.53
C ASN A 113 -2.23 0.09 -11.12
N ASP A 114 -1.74 0.12 -9.87
CA ASP A 114 -0.74 1.08 -9.41
C ASP A 114 0.64 0.69 -9.98
N PRO A 115 1.23 1.48 -10.90
CA PRO A 115 2.51 1.16 -11.53
C PRO A 115 3.71 1.13 -10.56
N SER A 116 3.53 1.49 -9.28
CA SER A 116 4.57 1.37 -8.25
C SER A 116 4.66 -0.02 -7.61
N VAL A 117 3.65 -0.88 -7.79
CA VAL A 117 3.64 -2.24 -7.23
C VAL A 117 4.02 -3.24 -8.33
N PRO A 118 5.12 -4.01 -8.17
CA PRO A 118 5.63 -4.88 -9.24
C PRO A 118 4.67 -6.01 -9.64
N VAL A 119 3.84 -6.46 -8.69
CA VAL A 119 2.78 -7.48 -8.88
C VAL A 119 1.52 -7.07 -8.12
N SER A 120 0.36 -7.28 -8.74
CA SER A 120 -0.92 -6.95 -8.13
C SER A 120 -1.20 -7.88 -6.94
N ALA A 121 -1.80 -7.30 -5.89
CA ALA A 121 -2.36 -8.06 -4.77
C ALA A 121 -3.39 -9.09 -5.30
N PRO A 122 -3.55 -10.22 -4.60
CA PRO A 122 -4.57 -11.20 -4.94
C PRO A 122 -5.96 -10.60 -4.79
N ARG A 123 -6.91 -11.14 -5.55
CA ARG A 123 -8.32 -10.77 -5.37
C ARG A 123 -8.85 -11.34 -4.06
N GLU A 124 -9.87 -10.70 -3.47
CA GLU A 124 -10.45 -11.13 -2.19
C GLU A 124 -10.96 -12.58 -2.25
N ASP A 125 -11.51 -13.03 -3.39
CA ASP A 125 -11.99 -14.40 -3.60
C ASP A 125 -10.88 -15.47 -3.56
N GLN A 126 -9.61 -15.04 -3.73
CA GLN A 126 -8.45 -15.93 -3.72
C GLN A 126 -7.80 -16.04 -2.33
N VAL A 127 -8.14 -15.16 -1.39
CA VAL A 127 -7.56 -15.16 -0.05
C VAL A 127 -8.32 -16.15 0.83
N LEU A 128 -7.69 -17.28 1.16
CA LEU A 128 -8.28 -18.30 2.03
C LEU A 128 -8.33 -17.85 3.49
N SER A 129 -7.28 -17.16 3.94
CA SER A 129 -7.20 -16.59 5.26
C SER A 129 -6.10 -15.53 5.33
N THR A 130 -6.18 -14.71 6.35
CA THR A 130 -5.19 -13.70 6.66
C THR A 130 -4.57 -14.01 8.02
N MET A 131 -3.25 -13.89 8.13
CA MET A 131 -2.53 -14.20 9.37
C MET A 131 -1.47 -13.15 9.67
N LYS A 132 -1.44 -12.71 10.93
CA LYS A 132 -0.35 -11.87 11.44
C LYS A 132 0.86 -12.74 11.74
N VAL A 133 2.01 -12.39 11.16
CA VAL A 133 3.26 -13.12 11.32
C VAL A 133 4.42 -12.16 11.59
N MET A 134 5.44 -12.66 12.28
CA MET A 134 6.73 -11.98 12.33
C MET A 134 7.52 -12.34 11.07
N ALA A 135 7.86 -11.35 10.25
CA ALA A 135 8.67 -11.54 9.06
C ALA A 135 10.10 -11.01 9.26
N THR A 136 11.09 -11.84 8.98
CA THR A 136 12.51 -11.49 8.88
C THR A 136 13.00 -11.66 7.45
N GLY A 137 14.24 -11.26 7.17
CA GLY A 137 14.90 -11.56 5.89
C GLY A 137 16.18 -12.36 6.10
N TYR A 138 16.44 -13.30 5.19
CA TYR A 138 17.63 -14.13 5.17
C TYR A 138 18.26 -14.20 3.77
N THR A 139 19.47 -14.73 3.70
CA THR A 139 20.24 -14.89 2.45
C THR A 139 20.71 -16.33 2.29
N ALA A 140 21.31 -16.66 1.15
CA ALA A 140 21.99 -17.95 0.97
C ALA A 140 23.35 -18.01 1.69
N GLY A 141 23.82 -16.87 2.21
CA GLY A 141 25.17 -16.68 2.73
C GLY A 141 25.44 -17.44 4.03
N TYR A 142 26.70 -17.38 4.46
CA TYR A 142 27.18 -18.05 5.66
C TYR A 142 26.48 -17.57 6.92
N GLU A 143 26.12 -16.29 6.97
CA GLU A 143 25.42 -15.65 8.08
C GLU A 143 24.04 -16.26 8.36
N SER A 144 23.38 -16.79 7.33
CA SER A 144 22.03 -17.37 7.43
C SER A 144 22.05 -18.89 7.42
N THR A 145 22.94 -19.50 6.62
CA THR A 145 22.91 -20.95 6.34
C THR A 145 24.16 -21.70 6.81
N GLY A 146 25.21 -21.00 7.23
CA GLY A 146 26.52 -21.58 7.53
C GLY A 146 27.29 -22.09 6.29
N LYS A 147 26.81 -21.83 5.07
CA LYS A 147 27.40 -22.33 3.82
C LYS A 147 28.05 -21.19 3.02
N ARG A 148 29.10 -21.52 2.26
CA ARG A 148 29.80 -20.59 1.36
C ARG A 148 29.54 -20.91 -0.11
N PRO A 149 29.67 -19.92 -1.02
CA PRO A 149 29.66 -20.19 -2.45
C PRO A 149 30.65 -21.31 -2.80
N GLY A 150 30.18 -22.33 -3.52
CA GLY A 150 30.96 -23.55 -3.84
C GLY A 150 30.56 -24.79 -3.02
N HIS A 151 29.80 -24.64 -1.93
CA HIS A 151 29.24 -25.80 -1.22
C HIS A 151 28.09 -26.43 -2.05
N PRO A 152 27.96 -27.77 -2.15
CA PRO A 152 26.92 -28.42 -2.96
C PRO A 152 25.49 -28.02 -2.60
N GLN A 153 25.25 -27.72 -1.31
CA GLN A 153 23.96 -27.29 -0.79
C GLN A 153 23.82 -25.76 -0.64
N TYR A 154 24.72 -24.98 -1.23
CA TYR A 154 24.63 -23.52 -1.19
C TYR A 154 23.40 -23.04 -1.98
N GLY A 155 22.53 -22.27 -1.33
CA GLY A 155 21.29 -21.79 -1.92
C GLY A 155 20.26 -22.89 -2.23
N ILE A 156 20.38 -24.08 -1.63
CA ILE A 156 19.37 -25.15 -1.73
C ILE A 156 18.48 -25.09 -0.49
N THR A 157 17.18 -24.93 -0.71
CA THR A 157 16.14 -24.92 0.34
C THR A 157 15.85 -26.33 0.85
N PHE A 158 15.12 -26.45 1.97
CA PHE A 158 14.67 -27.73 2.51
C PHE A 158 13.88 -28.59 1.51
N SER A 159 13.07 -27.97 0.65
CA SER A 159 12.33 -28.69 -0.40
C SER A 159 13.21 -29.21 -1.55
N GLY A 160 14.47 -28.77 -1.63
CA GLY A 160 15.41 -29.14 -2.68
C GLY A 160 15.44 -28.19 -3.87
N VAL A 161 14.53 -27.20 -3.96
CA VAL A 161 14.62 -26.14 -4.97
C VAL A 161 15.67 -25.11 -4.58
N LYS A 162 16.25 -24.44 -5.58
CA LYS A 162 17.14 -23.29 -5.34
C LYS A 162 16.35 -22.11 -4.81
N VAL A 163 16.95 -21.36 -3.90
CA VAL A 163 16.43 -20.07 -3.44
C VAL A 163 16.23 -19.14 -4.63
N GLN A 164 15.15 -18.38 -4.62
CA GLN A 164 14.78 -17.43 -5.66
C GLN A 164 14.22 -16.16 -5.03
N ARG A 165 14.72 -15.01 -5.48
CA ARG A 165 14.16 -13.70 -5.17
C ARG A 165 13.75 -13.03 -6.48
N ASP A 166 12.47 -12.76 -6.62
CA ASP A 166 11.89 -11.99 -7.71
C ASP A 166 10.70 -11.17 -7.18
N ARG A 167 10.68 -9.88 -7.51
CA ARG A 167 9.61 -8.94 -7.13
C ARG A 167 8.44 -8.97 -8.10
N ASP A 168 8.71 -9.30 -9.36
CA ASP A 168 7.77 -9.25 -10.47
C ASP A 168 7.08 -10.60 -10.69
N THR A 169 7.55 -11.65 -10.02
CA THR A 169 6.99 -13.01 -10.11
C THR A 169 6.75 -13.62 -8.74
N VAL A 170 7.63 -14.53 -8.30
CA VAL A 170 7.50 -15.30 -7.06
C VAL A 170 8.88 -15.51 -6.44
N SER A 171 8.92 -15.50 -5.11
CA SER A 171 10.13 -15.75 -4.33
C SER A 171 9.97 -16.99 -3.45
N THR A 172 11.08 -17.64 -3.11
CA THR A 172 11.09 -18.71 -2.11
C THR A 172 11.15 -18.12 -0.70
N ILE A 173 10.33 -18.63 0.22
CA ILE A 173 10.32 -18.21 1.63
C ILE A 173 10.50 -19.42 2.56
N ALA A 174 10.97 -19.15 3.78
CA ALA A 174 11.02 -20.14 4.85
C ALA A 174 9.86 -19.94 5.84
N ALA A 175 9.26 -21.03 6.30
CA ALA A 175 8.20 -20.98 7.31
C ALA A 175 8.19 -22.26 8.16
N ASP A 176 7.34 -22.30 9.18
CA ASP A 176 7.05 -23.52 9.93
C ASP A 176 6.05 -24.41 9.17
N PRO A 177 6.41 -25.64 8.75
CA PRO A 177 5.51 -26.53 8.03
C PRO A 177 4.20 -26.88 8.76
N SER A 178 4.17 -26.80 10.09
CA SER A 178 2.93 -27.05 10.85
C SER A 178 1.89 -25.95 10.67
N VAL A 179 2.33 -24.73 10.37
CA VAL A 179 1.47 -23.57 10.12
C VAL A 179 1.28 -23.38 8.61
N PHE A 180 2.39 -23.36 7.87
CA PHE A 180 2.44 -23.20 6.43
C PHE A 180 3.18 -24.39 5.80
N PRO A 181 2.48 -25.46 5.38
CA PRO A 181 3.10 -26.59 4.71
C PRO A 181 3.91 -26.15 3.48
N LEU A 182 4.96 -26.91 3.12
CA LEU A 182 5.71 -26.64 1.89
C LEU A 182 4.77 -26.59 0.68
N GLY A 183 5.05 -25.66 -0.23
CA GLY A 183 4.21 -25.33 -1.38
C GLY A 183 3.07 -24.36 -1.08
N SER A 184 2.92 -23.89 0.16
CA SER A 184 1.94 -22.83 0.47
C SER A 184 2.30 -21.55 -0.27
N ILE A 185 1.30 -20.90 -0.86
CA ILE A 185 1.45 -19.66 -1.61
C ILE A 185 0.88 -18.52 -0.79
N LEU A 186 1.73 -17.56 -0.47
CA LEU A 186 1.41 -16.38 0.32
C LEU A 186 1.58 -15.11 -0.52
N TYR A 187 0.72 -14.13 -0.28
CA TYR A 187 0.99 -12.75 -0.67
C TYR A 187 1.45 -11.97 0.57
N ILE A 188 2.61 -11.33 0.46
CA ILE A 188 3.26 -10.61 1.56
C ILE A 188 3.37 -9.14 1.14
N PRO A 189 2.57 -8.22 1.75
CA PRO A 189 2.58 -6.81 1.40
C PRO A 189 3.99 -6.19 1.47
N GLY A 190 4.41 -5.52 0.40
CA GLY A 190 5.74 -4.92 0.26
C GLY A 190 6.88 -5.89 -0.11
N TYR A 191 6.62 -7.19 -0.20
CA TYR A 191 7.59 -8.19 -0.66
C TYR A 191 7.20 -8.83 -2.00
N GLY A 192 5.91 -9.18 -2.14
CA GLY A 192 5.33 -9.86 -3.30
C GLY A 192 4.82 -11.27 -2.97
N TYR A 193 4.65 -12.11 -4.00
CA TYR A 193 4.27 -13.51 -3.83
C TYR A 193 5.44 -14.36 -3.32
N GLY A 194 5.15 -15.24 -2.36
CA GLY A 194 6.10 -16.17 -1.77
C GLY A 194 5.57 -17.60 -1.77
N ILE A 195 6.41 -18.56 -2.15
CA ILE A 195 6.16 -20.00 -1.98
C ILE A 195 7.00 -20.53 -0.84
N VAL A 196 6.37 -21.22 0.10
CA VAL A 196 7.06 -21.88 1.21
C VAL A 196 7.86 -23.06 0.66
N ALA A 197 9.17 -22.85 0.53
CA ALA A 197 10.10 -23.83 -0.03
C ALA A 197 11.15 -24.27 0.99
N ASP A 198 11.32 -23.51 2.07
CA ASP A 198 12.37 -23.74 3.06
C ASP A 198 11.83 -23.80 4.49
N THR A 199 12.67 -24.31 5.39
CA THR A 199 12.39 -24.37 6.83
C THR A 199 13.63 -23.93 7.61
N GLY A 200 13.43 -23.39 8.81
CA GLY A 200 14.52 -22.97 9.69
C GLY A 200 14.31 -23.43 11.12
N SER A 201 15.40 -23.70 11.83
CA SER A 201 15.34 -24.08 13.26
C SER A 201 14.70 -22.96 14.11
N ALA A 202 15.01 -21.70 13.80
CA ALA A 202 14.46 -20.53 14.47
C ALA A 202 13.11 -20.03 13.90
N ILE A 203 12.64 -20.63 12.80
CA ILE A 203 11.40 -20.27 12.10
C ILE A 203 10.30 -21.24 12.54
N LYS A 204 9.61 -20.86 13.62
CA LYS A 204 8.59 -21.67 14.29
C LYS A 204 7.33 -20.85 14.58
N GLY A 205 6.17 -21.50 14.48
CA GLY A 205 4.85 -20.87 14.64
C GLY A 205 4.57 -19.82 13.56
N SER A 206 3.97 -18.70 13.95
CA SER A 206 3.64 -17.57 13.07
C SER A 206 4.85 -16.69 12.73
N LYS A 207 5.93 -17.32 12.26
CA LYS A 207 7.15 -16.64 11.79
C LYS A 207 7.46 -17.08 10.37
N ILE A 208 7.87 -16.13 9.54
CA ILE A 208 8.35 -16.37 8.18
C ILE A 208 9.72 -15.70 7.99
N ASP A 209 10.54 -16.28 7.12
CA ASP A 209 11.81 -15.70 6.70
C ASP A 209 11.81 -15.50 5.18
N LEU A 210 12.04 -14.26 4.76
CA LEU A 210 11.95 -13.86 3.36
C LEU A 210 13.33 -13.91 2.73
N TYR A 211 13.45 -14.60 1.61
CA TYR A 211 14.75 -14.69 0.93
C TYR A 211 15.11 -13.36 0.26
N PHE A 212 16.37 -12.96 0.38
CA PHE A 212 17.00 -11.87 -0.35
C PHE A 212 18.36 -12.33 -0.90
N ALA A 213 18.78 -11.72 -2.01
CA ALA A 213 20.05 -12.09 -2.64
C ALA A 213 21.25 -11.63 -1.78
N THR A 214 21.12 -10.50 -1.08
CA THR A 214 22.20 -9.93 -0.26
C THR A 214 21.69 -9.41 1.09
N THR A 215 22.57 -9.38 2.09
CA THR A 215 22.25 -8.86 3.42
C THR A 215 21.91 -7.36 3.35
N GLN A 216 22.54 -6.62 2.43
CA GLN A 216 22.23 -5.20 2.22
C GLN A 216 20.78 -4.98 1.78
N GLN A 217 20.24 -5.86 0.92
CA GLN A 217 18.83 -5.82 0.53
C GLN A 217 17.92 -6.07 1.73
N VAL A 218 18.26 -7.02 2.61
CA VAL A 218 17.48 -7.28 3.84
C VAL A 218 17.32 -6.01 4.66
N PHE A 219 18.43 -5.29 4.90
CA PHE A 219 18.40 -4.06 5.71
C PHE A 219 17.67 -2.91 5.02
N LYS A 220 17.86 -2.75 3.70
CA LYS A 220 17.27 -1.64 2.94
C LYS A 220 15.78 -1.82 2.68
N GLU A 221 15.34 -3.05 2.45
CA GLU A 221 14.03 -3.33 1.88
C GLU A 221 13.04 -3.92 2.90
N TRP A 222 13.54 -4.50 4.01
CA TRP A 222 12.68 -5.27 4.89
C TRP A 222 12.90 -5.04 6.39
N GLY A 223 14.06 -5.43 6.92
CA GLY A 223 14.28 -5.52 8.37
C GLY A 223 13.47 -6.63 9.04
N LYS A 224 13.15 -6.46 10.33
CA LYS A 224 12.28 -7.36 11.10
C LYS A 224 11.02 -6.60 11.49
N LYS A 225 9.85 -7.12 11.10
CA LYS A 225 8.56 -6.47 11.40
C LYS A 225 7.43 -7.48 11.46
N GLU A 226 6.36 -7.10 12.15
CA GLU A 226 5.10 -7.82 12.04
C GLU A 226 4.39 -7.41 10.76
N VAL A 227 3.88 -8.39 10.01
CA VAL A 227 3.11 -8.16 8.79
C VAL A 227 1.89 -9.06 8.78
N GLU A 228 0.84 -8.58 8.14
CA GLU A 228 -0.36 -9.35 7.90
C GLU A 228 -0.26 -9.97 6.50
N VAL A 229 -0.10 -11.30 6.45
CA VAL A 229 0.05 -12.04 5.20
C VAL A 229 -1.27 -12.67 4.77
N GLN A 230 -1.46 -12.76 3.47
CA GLN A 230 -2.64 -13.39 2.87
C GLN A 230 -2.26 -14.78 2.36
N VAL A 231 -2.98 -15.80 2.82
CA VAL A 231 -2.81 -17.18 2.40
C VAL A 231 -3.67 -17.42 1.17
N ILE A 232 -3.03 -17.63 0.03
CA ILE A 232 -3.71 -17.83 -1.25
C ILE A 232 -3.95 -19.31 -1.49
N ARG A 233 -2.99 -20.14 -1.04
CA ARG A 233 -3.08 -21.58 -1.15
C ARG A 233 -2.33 -22.25 -0.01
N ARG A 234 -2.96 -23.28 0.57
CA ARG A 234 -2.28 -24.20 1.48
C ARG A 234 -1.50 -25.24 0.68
N GLY A 235 -0.23 -25.42 1.02
CA GLY A 235 0.66 -26.37 0.37
C GLY A 235 0.32 -27.83 0.65
N SER A 236 0.75 -28.72 -0.23
CA SER A 236 0.61 -30.18 -0.10
C SER A 236 1.70 -30.82 0.75
N GLY A 237 2.67 -30.05 1.24
CA GLY A 237 3.86 -30.55 1.92
C GLY A 237 5.04 -30.79 0.97
N GLN A 238 4.94 -30.37 -0.29
CA GLN A 238 6.01 -30.40 -1.28
C GLN A 238 6.11 -29.05 -2.02
N CYS A 239 7.32 -28.68 -2.41
CA CYS A 239 7.58 -27.54 -3.29
C CYS A 239 8.56 -28.00 -4.37
N THR A 240 8.11 -28.05 -5.62
CA THR A 240 8.94 -28.50 -6.76
C THR A 240 9.37 -27.32 -7.62
N LYS A 241 10.40 -27.53 -8.46
CA LYS A 241 10.86 -26.51 -9.39
C LYS A 241 9.78 -26.19 -10.44
N GLU A 242 9.02 -27.19 -10.84
CA GLU A 242 7.91 -27.08 -11.79
C GLU A 242 6.80 -26.19 -11.21
N MET A 243 6.46 -26.37 -9.93
CA MET A 243 5.50 -25.51 -9.23
C MET A 243 5.98 -24.05 -9.20
N LEU A 244 7.25 -23.82 -8.82
CA LEU A 244 7.84 -22.49 -8.74
C LEU A 244 7.83 -21.79 -10.11
N ASN A 245 8.28 -22.49 -11.16
CA ASN A 245 8.28 -21.98 -12.53
C ASN A 245 6.86 -21.64 -13.01
N ARG A 246 5.91 -22.55 -12.80
CA ARG A 246 4.52 -22.37 -13.25
C ARG A 246 3.85 -21.16 -12.61
N VAL A 247 4.02 -21.00 -11.29
CA VAL A 247 3.49 -19.84 -10.57
C VAL A 247 4.19 -18.57 -11.02
N GLY A 248 5.51 -18.60 -11.17
CA GLY A 248 6.28 -17.45 -11.66
C GLY A 248 5.88 -17.00 -13.07
N GLU A 249 5.75 -17.94 -14.01
CA GLU A 249 5.31 -17.67 -15.39
C GLU A 249 3.90 -17.09 -15.44
N ALA A 250 2.99 -17.61 -14.61
CA ALA A 250 1.63 -17.10 -14.53
C ALA A 250 1.62 -15.64 -14.04
N ILE A 251 2.35 -15.32 -12.98
CA ILE A 251 2.43 -13.96 -12.45
C ILE A 251 3.15 -13.03 -13.44
N ALA A 252 4.22 -13.48 -14.09
CA ALA A 252 4.92 -12.70 -15.11
C ALA A 252 3.98 -12.30 -16.27
N THR A 253 3.11 -13.23 -16.67
CA THR A 253 2.18 -13.06 -17.80
C THR A 253 0.99 -12.20 -17.42
N TYR A 254 0.33 -12.49 -16.29
CA TYR A 254 -0.95 -11.88 -15.93
C TYR A 254 -0.84 -10.76 -14.91
N ARG A 255 0.33 -10.57 -14.28
CA ARG A 255 0.59 -9.66 -13.13
C ARG A 255 -0.15 -9.98 -11.84
N TYR A 256 -0.98 -11.02 -11.85
CA TYR A 256 -1.60 -11.66 -10.71
C TYR A 256 -1.55 -13.18 -10.89
N LEU A 257 -1.96 -13.92 -9.85
CA LEU A 257 -2.00 -15.38 -9.90
C LEU A 257 -3.41 -15.87 -10.30
N PRO A 258 -3.63 -16.37 -11.54
CA PRO A 258 -4.95 -16.84 -11.95
C PRO A 258 -5.38 -18.13 -11.24
N SER A 259 -6.68 -18.26 -10.93
CA SER A 259 -7.23 -19.41 -10.19
C SER A 259 -6.99 -20.76 -10.89
N SER A 260 -6.94 -20.78 -12.22
CA SER A 260 -6.64 -21.99 -13.00
C SER A 260 -5.23 -22.55 -12.76
N VAL A 261 -4.29 -21.70 -12.34
CA VAL A 261 -2.93 -22.12 -11.96
C VAL A 261 -2.92 -22.63 -10.52
N LEU A 262 -3.68 -22.01 -9.62
CA LEU A 262 -3.83 -22.46 -8.23
C LEU A 262 -4.39 -23.89 -8.13
N GLU A 263 -5.36 -24.23 -8.97
CA GLU A 263 -5.99 -25.56 -8.99
C GLU A 263 -5.07 -26.65 -9.53
N LYS A 264 -4.20 -26.32 -10.48
CA LYS A 264 -3.31 -27.30 -11.16
C LYS A 264 -1.93 -27.41 -10.52
N ALA A 265 -1.62 -26.60 -9.50
CA ALA A 265 -0.39 -26.69 -8.72
C ALA A 265 -0.46 -27.75 -7.61
N ILE A 266 -1.48 -28.63 -7.63
CA ILE A 266 -1.67 -29.75 -6.70
C ILE A 266 -0.88 -30.97 -7.19
#